data_AF-A0A496L287-F1
#
_entry.id   AF-A0A496L287-F1
#
_cell.length_a   1.000
_cell.length_b   1.000
_cell.length_c   1.000
_cell.angle_alpha   90.00
_cell.angle_beta   90.00
_cell.angle_gamma   90.00
#
_symmetry.space_group_name_H-M   'P 1'
#
loop_
_entity.id
_entity.type
_entity.pdbx_description
1 polymer ?
#
loop_
_entity_poly.entity_id
_entity_poly.type
_entity_poly.pdbx_seq_one_letter_code
_entity_poly.pdbx_strand_id
1 'polypeptide(L)'
;KRCDTVIYDNSFCPLVIAEYKAETVELTQKVFDQAAVYNQKLDVPYLLVSNGRNHLFCYVDKANRRFRFEEQIPDYRTLTDRQL
;
A
#
# COMPACT_ATOMS: atom_id res chain seq x y z
N LYS A 1 -0.91 16.26 5.13
CA LYS A 1 0.26 15.48 4.67
C LYS A 1 -0.18 14.74 3.42
N ARG A 2 0.59 14.80 2.33
CA ARG A 2 0.24 14.27 1.00
C ARG A 2 0.81 12.85 0.87
N CYS A 3 0.14 11.99 0.12
CA CYS A 3 0.74 10.78 -0.42
C CYS A 3 1.21 11.04 -1.84
N ASP A 4 2.15 10.23 -2.32
CA ASP A 4 2.69 10.39 -3.67
C ASP A 4 1.66 9.97 -4.72
N THR A 5 1.01 8.82 -4.52
CA THR A 5 0.00 8.27 -5.45
C THR A 5 -1.15 7.59 -4.70
N VAL A 6 -2.38 7.78 -5.19
CA VAL A 6 -3.56 6.99 -4.82
C VAL A 6 -4.07 6.28 -6.07
N ILE A 7 -4.32 4.98 -5.95
CA ILE A 7 -4.95 4.15 -6.98
C ILE A 7 -6.39 3.91 -6.56
N TYR A 8 -7.31 4.12 -7.48
CA TYR A 8 -8.74 3.93 -7.28
C TYR A 8 -9.23 2.69 -8.03
N ASP A 9 -10.29 2.07 -7.51
CA ASP A 9 -11.05 1.09 -8.28
C ASP A 9 -11.93 1.77 -9.35
N ASN A 10 -12.67 0.95 -10.11
CA ASN A 10 -13.56 1.45 -11.16
C ASN A 10 -14.79 2.22 -10.63
N SER A 11 -15.04 2.16 -9.31
CA SER A 11 -16.11 2.89 -8.61
C SER A 11 -15.61 4.19 -7.96
N PHE A 12 -14.35 4.57 -8.23
CA PHE A 12 -13.67 5.70 -7.59
C PHE A 12 -13.52 5.55 -6.07
N CYS A 13 -13.51 4.33 -5.55
CA CYS A 13 -13.13 4.04 -4.17
C CYS A 13 -11.59 3.92 -4.06
N PRO A 14 -10.95 4.58 -3.08
CA PRO A 14 -9.52 4.43 -2.82
C PRO A 14 -9.12 2.97 -2.55
N LEU A 15 -8.23 2.43 -3.37
CA LEU A 15 -7.83 1.01 -3.33
C LEU A 15 -6.41 0.82 -2.79
N VAL A 16 -5.46 1.65 -3.25
CA VAL A 16 -4.05 1.55 -2.85
C VAL A 16 -3.49 2.95 -2.59
N ILE A 17 -2.65 3.08 -1.57
CA ILE A 17 -1.72 4.20 -1.43
C ILE A 17 -0.33 3.68 -1.79
N ALA A 18 0.35 4.40 -2.67
CA ALA A 18 1.75 4.14 -3.00
C ALA A 18 2.64 5.31 -2.55
N GLU A 19 3.73 4.96 -1.89
CA GLU A 19 4.76 5.86 -1.40
C GLU A 19 6.12 5.48 -1.98
N TYR A 20 6.86 6.47 -2.45
CA TYR A 20 8.15 6.26 -3.07
C TYR A 20 9.29 6.81 -2.20
N LYS A 21 10.44 6.14 -2.29
CA LYS A 21 11.69 6.53 -1.67
C LYS A 21 12.80 6.55 -2.72
N ALA A 22 13.88 7.25 -2.40
CA ALA A 22 15.08 7.18 -3.22
C ALA A 22 15.63 5.74 -3.25
N GLU A 23 16.24 5.36 -4.37
CA GLU A 23 16.77 4.02 -4.62
C GLU A 23 17.72 3.49 -3.55
N THR A 24 18.47 4.38 -2.91
CA THR A 24 19.43 4.08 -1.85
C THR A 24 18.79 3.84 -0.47
N VAL A 25 17.49 4.10 -0.33
CA VAL A 25 16.77 3.91 0.95
C VAL A 25 16.35 2.45 1.07
N GLU A 26 16.85 1.76 2.07
CA GLU A 26 16.44 0.40 2.40
C GLU A 26 14.98 0.38 2.93
N LEU A 27 14.14 -0.50 2.37
CA LEU A 27 12.75 -0.63 2.75
C LEU A 27 12.61 -1.50 4.01
N THR A 28 12.95 -0.91 5.15
CA THR A 28 12.80 -1.55 6.46
C THR A 28 11.36 -1.43 7.00
N GLN A 29 11.02 -2.23 8.00
CA GLN A 29 9.75 -2.10 8.73
C GLN A 29 9.51 -0.67 9.24
N LYS A 30 10.57 0.01 9.70
CA LYS A 30 10.47 1.41 10.16
C LYS A 30 10.07 2.38 9.04
N VAL A 31 10.58 2.18 7.83
CA VAL A 31 10.19 2.99 6.65
C VAL A 31 8.73 2.72 6.30
N PHE A 32 8.32 1.45 6.35
CA PHE A 32 6.93 1.07 6.15
C PHE A 32 6.01 1.69 7.20
N ASP A 33 6.34 1.59 8.49
CA ASP A 33 5.51 2.12 9.58
C ASP A 33 5.31 3.64 9.43
N GLN A 34 6.33 4.37 8.98
CA GLN A 34 6.23 5.80 8.70
C GLN A 34 5.28 6.12 7.53
N ALA A 35 5.25 5.27 6.50
CA ALA A 35 4.34 5.39 5.37
C ALA A 35 2.91 4.96 5.74
N ALA A 36 2.76 3.93 6.56
CA ALA A 36 1.46 3.38 6.96
C ALA A 36 0.61 4.36 7.79
N VAL A 37 1.23 5.35 8.45
CA VAL A 37 0.51 6.44 9.16
C VAL A 37 -0.46 7.18 8.23
N TYR A 38 -0.18 7.26 6.92
CA TYR A 38 -1.10 7.91 5.97
C TYR A 38 -2.42 7.17 5.81
N ASN A 39 -2.41 5.84 5.97
CA ASN A 39 -3.62 5.06 5.78
C ASN A 39 -4.71 5.34 6.83
N GLN A 40 -4.34 5.98 7.95
CA GLN A 40 -5.31 6.36 8.99
C GLN A 40 -6.37 7.36 8.50
N LYS A 41 -6.16 8.04 7.36
CA LYS A 41 -7.13 9.01 6.81
C LYS A 41 -7.90 8.53 5.58
N LEU A 42 -7.25 7.80 4.69
CA LEU A 42 -7.85 7.37 3.42
C LEU A 42 -8.45 5.96 3.50
N ASP A 43 -8.09 5.20 4.54
CA ASP A 43 -8.69 3.91 4.87
C ASP A 43 -8.64 2.87 3.73
N VAL A 44 -7.55 2.89 2.95
CA VAL A 44 -7.37 2.01 1.80
C VAL A 44 -7.09 0.56 2.21
N PRO A 45 -7.53 -0.43 1.41
CA PRO A 45 -7.25 -1.85 1.65
C PRO A 45 -5.78 -2.24 1.48
N TYR A 46 -5.02 -1.56 0.62
CA TYR A 46 -3.65 -1.95 0.28
C TYR A 46 -2.65 -0.80 0.40
N LEU A 47 -1.42 -1.13 0.78
CA LEU A 47 -0.30 -0.19 0.81
C LEU A 47 0.86 -0.71 -0.03
N LEU A 48 1.49 0.21 -0.76
CA LEU A 48 2.72 0.00 -1.50
C LEU A 48 3.78 0.99 -1.03
N VAL A 49 4.95 0.48 -0.67
CA VAL A 49 6.15 1.30 -0.49
C VAL A 49 7.23 0.79 -1.42
N SER A 50 7.84 1.68 -2.20
CA SER A 50 8.88 1.31 -3.16
C SER A 50 10.07 2.25 -3.15
N ASN A 51 11.25 1.70 -3.41
CA ASN A 51 12.46 2.47 -3.74
C ASN A 51 12.91 2.23 -5.20
N GLY A 52 12.04 1.69 -6.05
CA GLY A 52 12.34 1.35 -7.45
C GLY A 52 13.12 0.04 -7.66
N ARG A 53 13.83 -0.48 -6.66
CA ARG A 53 14.49 -1.81 -6.71
C ARG A 53 13.71 -2.87 -5.95
N ASN A 54 13.21 -2.51 -4.79
CA ASN A 54 12.45 -3.34 -3.88
C ASN A 54 11.08 -2.72 -3.65
N HIS A 55 10.14 -3.57 -3.25
CA HIS A 55 8.75 -3.21 -3.02
C HIS A 55 8.25 -3.93 -1.78
N LEU A 56 7.58 -3.19 -0.91
CA LEU A 56 6.75 -3.75 0.16
C LEU A 56 5.30 -3.53 -0.22
N PHE A 57 4.56 -4.62 -0.39
CA PHE A 57 3.13 -4.60 -0.68
C PHE A 57 2.39 -5.35 0.42
N CYS A 58 1.30 -4.77 0.93
CA CYS A 58 0.51 -5.44 1.95
C CYS A 58 -0.98 -5.13 1.86
N TYR A 59 -1.77 -6.09 2.32
CA TYR A 59 -3.17 -5.90 2.68
C TYR A 59 -3.31 -5.43 4.14
N VAL A 60 -4.24 -4.51 4.37
CA VAL A 60 -4.53 -3.95 5.70
C VAL A 60 -5.72 -4.70 6.30
N ASP A 61 -5.41 -5.67 7.17
CA ASP A 61 -6.42 -6.40 7.93
C ASP A 61 -6.86 -5.57 9.14
N LYS A 62 -7.86 -4.72 8.92
CA LYS A 62 -8.41 -3.81 9.94
C LYS A 62 -9.01 -4.56 11.12
N ALA A 63 -9.67 -5.69 10.87
CA ALA A 63 -10.33 -6.50 11.90
C ALA A 63 -9.32 -7.02 12.94
N ASN A 64 -8.15 -7.47 12.46
CA ASN A 64 -7.09 -8.00 13.34
C ASN A 64 -5.98 -6.99 13.64
N ARG A 65 -6.08 -5.76 13.11
CA ARG A 65 -5.08 -4.69 13.20
C ARG A 65 -3.68 -5.14 12.77
N ARG A 66 -3.60 -5.83 11.63
CA ARG A 66 -2.36 -6.38 11.09
C ARG A 66 -2.16 -6.00 9.63
N PHE A 67 -0.89 -5.93 9.24
CA PHE A 67 -0.50 -5.85 7.84
C PHE A 67 -0.13 -7.24 7.36
N ARG A 68 -0.75 -7.69 6.27
CA ARG A 68 -0.43 -8.97 5.63
C ARG A 68 0.41 -8.67 4.40
N PHE A 69 1.71 -8.89 4.50
CA PHE A 69 2.64 -8.67 3.40
C PHE A 69 2.48 -9.76 2.35
N GLU A 70 2.50 -9.35 1.09
CA GLU A 70 2.44 -10.23 -0.07
C GLU A 70 3.83 -10.26 -0.72
N GLU A 71 4.25 -11.42 -1.24
CA GLU A 71 5.56 -11.57 -1.88
C GLU A 71 5.65 -10.81 -3.21
N GLN A 72 4.51 -10.58 -3.87
CA GLN A 72 4.42 -9.93 -5.17
C GLN A 72 3.30 -8.90 -5.18
N ILE A 73 3.46 -7.88 -6.03
CA ILE A 73 2.39 -6.93 -6.33
C ILE A 73 1.46 -7.60 -7.34
N PRO A 74 0.19 -7.87 -6.99
CA PRO A 74 -0.74 -8.50 -7.90
C PRO A 74 -1.21 -7.53 -9.00
N ASP A 75 -1.73 -8.08 -10.09
CA ASP A 75 -2.40 -7.31 -11.12
C ASP A 75 -3.59 -6.51 -10.56
N TYR A 76 -3.87 -5.35 -11.16
CA TYR A 76 -4.99 -4.48 -10.76
C TYR A 76 -6.33 -5.23 -10.69
N ARG A 77 -6.61 -6.10 -11.66
CA ARG A 77 -7.86 -6.88 -11.70
C ARG A 77 -7.99 -7.80 -10.48
N THR A 78 -6.90 -8.44 -10.07
CA THR A 78 -6.86 -9.29 -8.88
C THR A 78 -7.16 -8.49 -7.60
N LEU A 79 -6.74 -7.22 -7.55
CA LEU A 79 -7.03 -6.35 -6.40
C LEU A 79 -8.50 -5.95 -6.33
N THR A 80 -9.12 -5.64 -7.48
CA THR A 80 -10.54 -5.24 -7.52
C THR A 80 -11.49 -6.42 -7.32
N ASP A 81 -11.13 -7.62 -7.81
CA ASP A 81 -11.98 -8.80 -7.68
C ASP A 81 -12.05 -9.31 -6.22
N ARG A 82 -11.01 -9.07 -5.42
CA ARG A 82 -10.96 -9.45 -3.98
C ARG A 82 -11.87 -8.58 -3.09
N GLN A 83 -12.49 -7.54 -3.63
CA GLN A 83 -13.41 -6.66 -2.90
C GLN A 83 -14.89 -7.00 -3.10
N LEU A 84 -15.21 -7.94 -3.99
CA LEU A 84 -16.56 -8.47 -4.22
C LEU A 84 -16.88 -9.66 -3.29
#